data_AF-A0A352XP26-F1
#
_entry.id   AF-A0A352XP26-F1
#
_cell.length_a   1.000
_cell.length_b   1.000
_cell.length_c   1.000
_cell.angle_alpha   90.00
_cell.angle_beta   90.00
_cell.angle_gamma   90.00
#
_symmetry.space_group_name_H-M   'P 1'
#
loop_
_entity.id
_entity.type
_entity.pdbx_description
1 polymer ?
#
loop_
_entity_poly.entity_id
_entity_poly.type
_entity_poly.pdbx_seq_one_letter_code
_entity_poly.pdbx_strand_id
1 'polypeptide(L)'
;MVFSANLGLSNSEFRNVVFDGGGLPSAEQFTAMPERFVMDSTYKLNPVALPGRVMALWQGVINSTAGSFTGTIALDASNSGILKGNASVSGVVFRRNDLETVGAGLIKIPTTGLKGSFRTGAFLMER
;
A
#
# COMPACT_ATOMS: atom_id res chain seq x y z
N MET A 1 -2.53 -26.92 -13.89
CA MET A 1 -2.72 -26.67 -12.44
C MET A 1 -3.50 -25.35 -12.34
N VAL A 2 -4.82 -25.41 -12.15
CA VAL A 2 -5.67 -24.21 -12.08
C VAL A 2 -5.72 -23.79 -10.62
N PHE A 3 -4.88 -22.81 -10.25
CA PHE A 3 -4.97 -22.18 -8.93
C PHE A 3 -6.19 -21.27 -8.93
N SER A 4 -7.07 -21.49 -7.95
CA SER A 4 -8.29 -20.75 -7.71
C SER A 4 -8.00 -19.25 -7.53
N ALA A 5 -8.14 -18.48 -8.60
CA ALA A 5 -8.25 -17.03 -8.53
C ALA A 5 -9.75 -16.71 -8.34
N ASN A 6 -10.27 -16.84 -7.11
CA ASN A 6 -11.67 -16.51 -6.83
C ASN A 6 -12.00 -15.04 -7.18
N LEU A 7 -10.98 -14.18 -7.18
CA LEU A 7 -11.06 -12.78 -7.60
C LEU A 7 -10.60 -12.55 -9.05
N GLY A 8 -10.20 -13.62 -9.74
CA GLY A 8 -9.62 -13.60 -11.09
C GLY A 8 -8.48 -12.58 -11.25
N LEU A 9 -7.67 -12.43 -10.21
CA LEU A 9 -6.48 -11.60 -10.20
C LEU A 9 -5.34 -12.43 -10.81
N SER A 10 -5.05 -12.23 -12.09
CA SER A 10 -3.82 -12.72 -12.72
C SER A 10 -2.76 -11.61 -12.67
N ASN A 11 -1.46 -11.95 -12.73
CA ASN A 11 -0.32 -11.02 -12.74
C ASN A 11 -0.70 -9.66 -13.34
N SER A 12 -0.99 -8.70 -12.47
CA SER A 12 -1.65 -7.45 -12.82
C SER A 12 -0.77 -6.28 -12.43
N GLU A 13 -0.99 -5.18 -13.15
CA GLU A 13 -0.40 -3.90 -12.82
C GLU A 13 -1.49 -3.02 -12.17
N PHE A 14 -1.12 -2.36 -11.08
CA PHE A 14 -1.88 -1.27 -10.48
C PHE A 14 -1.16 0.03 -10.82
N ARG A 15 -1.74 0.82 -11.73
CA ARG A 15 -1.11 1.99 -12.35
C ARG A 15 -1.33 3.27 -11.57
N ASN A 16 -2.34 3.29 -10.72
CA ASN A 16 -2.68 4.43 -9.90
C ASN A 16 -2.71 3.98 -8.44
N VAL A 17 -1.60 4.15 -7.73
CA VAL A 17 -1.50 3.90 -6.28
C VAL A 17 -1.41 5.23 -5.57
N VAL A 18 -2.32 5.44 -4.62
CA VAL A 18 -2.41 6.68 -3.87
C VAL A 18 -2.37 6.38 -2.38
N PHE A 19 -1.49 7.09 -1.70
CA PHE A 19 -1.45 7.21 -0.26
C PHE A 19 -2.02 8.59 0.04
N ASP A 20 -3.11 8.70 0.81
CA ASP A 20 -3.71 10.01 1.13
C ASP A 20 -4.10 10.14 2.61
N GLY A 21 -4.37 11.36 3.07
CA GLY A 21 -4.92 11.68 4.38
C GLY A 21 -3.98 12.44 5.31
N GLY A 22 -4.55 13.24 6.20
CA GLY A 22 -3.82 14.12 7.12
C GLY A 22 -2.95 13.40 8.16
N GLY A 23 -2.99 12.07 8.20
CA GLY A 23 -2.09 11.25 9.02
C GLY A 23 -0.72 10.99 8.40
N LEU A 24 -0.55 11.26 7.09
CA LEU A 24 0.67 10.99 6.32
C LEU A 24 1.85 11.91 6.70
N PRO A 25 3.09 11.49 6.38
CA PRO A 25 4.31 12.24 6.67
C PRO A 25 4.49 13.50 5.83
N SER A 26 5.66 14.15 5.98
CA SER A 26 6.04 15.35 5.23
C SER A 26 5.96 15.15 3.70
N ALA A 27 5.89 16.27 2.97
CA ALA A 27 5.86 16.27 1.51
C ALA A 27 7.03 15.49 0.89
N GLU A 28 8.22 15.53 1.50
CA GLU A 28 9.39 14.78 1.03
C GLU A 28 9.16 13.26 1.08
N GLN A 29 8.62 12.74 2.19
CA GLN A 29 8.30 11.32 2.29
C GLN A 29 7.14 10.92 1.37
N PHE A 30 6.22 11.84 1.07
CA PHE A 30 5.17 11.61 0.09
C PHE A 30 5.75 11.30 -1.30
N THR A 31 6.82 12.00 -1.71
CA THR A 31 7.47 11.76 -3.01
C THR A 31 8.17 10.40 -3.12
N ALA A 32 8.45 9.75 -1.99
CA ALA A 32 9.05 8.43 -1.90
C ALA A 32 8.01 7.29 -1.89
N MET A 33 6.72 7.58 -1.76
CA MET A 33 5.66 6.57 -1.75
C MET A 33 5.55 5.87 -3.11
N PRO A 34 5.26 4.56 -3.16
CA PRO A 34 4.95 3.88 -4.40
C PRO A 34 3.73 4.49 -5.09
N GLU A 35 3.86 4.79 -6.39
CA GLU A 35 2.76 5.26 -7.23
C GLU A 35 2.18 4.12 -8.10
N ARG A 36 2.89 2.99 -8.19
CA ARG A 36 2.55 1.84 -9.05
C ARG A 36 3.00 0.52 -8.42
N PHE A 37 2.21 -0.54 -8.61
CA PHE A 37 2.56 -1.90 -8.22
C PHE A 37 2.43 -2.89 -9.37
N VAL A 38 3.31 -3.88 -9.41
CA VAL A 38 3.12 -5.11 -10.18
C VAL A 38 2.88 -6.25 -9.21
N MET A 39 1.76 -6.95 -9.39
CA MET A 39 1.44 -8.16 -8.66
C MET A 39 2.14 -9.35 -9.32
N ASP A 40 2.94 -10.09 -8.55
CA ASP A 40 3.57 -11.33 -9.02
C ASP A 40 2.65 -12.56 -8.89
N SER A 41 3.15 -13.72 -9.34
CA SER A 41 2.41 -14.99 -9.29
C SER A 41 2.15 -15.51 -7.87
N THR A 42 2.78 -14.91 -6.86
CA THR A 42 2.55 -15.18 -5.43
C THR A 42 1.69 -14.09 -4.78
N TYR A 43 1.06 -13.23 -5.58
CA TYR A 43 0.20 -12.13 -5.15
C TYR A 43 0.92 -11.06 -4.33
N LYS A 44 2.26 -10.99 -4.38
CA LYS A 44 3.00 -9.89 -3.76
C LYS A 44 2.91 -8.65 -4.63
N LEU A 45 2.73 -7.51 -3.98
CA LEU A 45 2.71 -6.20 -4.61
C LEU A 45 4.13 -5.64 -4.62
N ASN A 46 4.74 -5.60 -5.79
CA ASN A 46 6.11 -5.11 -5.97
C ASN A 46 6.07 -3.68 -6.54
N PRO A 47 6.63 -2.68 -5.86
CA PRO A 47 6.58 -1.30 -6.34
C PRO A 47 7.39 -1.17 -7.63
N VAL A 48 6.85 -0.41 -8.60
CA VAL A 48 7.60 -0.08 -9.82
C VAL A 48 8.52 1.09 -9.51
N ALA A 49 9.81 0.94 -9.78
CA ALA A 49 10.80 1.98 -9.55
C ALA A 49 10.48 3.25 -10.36
N LEU A 50 10.54 4.40 -9.70
CA LEU A 50 10.44 5.71 -10.34
C LEU A 50 11.86 6.24 -10.64
N PRO A 51 12.18 6.60 -11.90
CA PRO A 51 13.51 7.10 -12.26
C PRO A 51 13.93 8.29 -11.42
N GLY A 52 15.14 8.24 -10.86
CA GLY A 52 15.72 9.33 -10.08
C GLY A 52 15.15 9.53 -8.68
N ARG A 53 14.30 8.61 -8.17
CA ARG A 53 13.75 8.69 -6.81
C ARG A 53 14.18 7.50 -5.95
N VAL A 54 14.55 7.80 -4.71
CA VAL A 54 14.69 6.78 -3.66
C VAL A 54 13.29 6.53 -3.10
N MET A 55 12.74 5.34 -3.36
CA MET A 55 11.41 4.97 -2.85
C MET A 55 11.48 4.41 -1.44
N ALA A 56 10.41 4.64 -0.68
CA ALA A 56 10.17 3.98 0.59
C ALA A 56 10.11 2.47 0.39
N LEU A 57 10.74 1.72 1.29
CA LEU A 57 10.71 0.26 1.24
C LEU A 57 9.28 -0.23 1.49
N TRP A 58 8.75 -0.98 0.54
CA TRP A 58 7.43 -1.59 0.60
C TRP A 58 7.52 -3.11 0.67
N GLN A 59 6.62 -3.72 1.45
CA GLN A 59 6.31 -5.15 1.37
C GLN A 59 4.79 -5.33 1.47
N GLY A 60 4.17 -6.03 0.54
CA GLY A 60 2.73 -6.26 0.61
C GLY A 60 2.27 -7.46 -0.20
N VAL A 61 1.12 -8.02 0.18
CA VAL A 61 0.56 -9.24 -0.41
C VAL A 61 -0.98 -9.18 -0.40
N ILE A 62 -1.58 -9.70 -1.46
CA ILE A 62 -3.02 -9.94 -1.55
C ILE A 62 -3.31 -11.39 -1.18
N ASN A 63 -4.30 -11.60 -0.31
CA ASN A 63 -4.92 -12.90 -0.11
C ASN A 63 -5.85 -13.18 -1.30
N SER A 64 -5.41 -14.04 -2.22
CA SER A 64 -6.13 -14.37 -3.45
C SER A 64 -7.51 -14.98 -3.23
N THR A 65 -7.77 -15.55 -2.07
CA THR A 65 -9.03 -16.22 -1.72
C THR A 65 -10.02 -15.24 -1.08
N ALA A 66 -9.55 -14.37 -0.18
CA ALA A 66 -10.40 -13.49 0.62
C ALA A 66 -10.45 -12.05 0.11
N GLY A 67 -9.52 -11.65 -0.76
CA GLY A 67 -9.39 -10.28 -1.24
C GLY A 67 -8.86 -9.32 -0.20
N SER A 68 -8.57 -9.75 1.03
CA SER A 68 -7.83 -8.93 1.96
C SER A 68 -6.41 -8.71 1.44
N PHE A 69 -5.87 -7.51 1.65
CA PHE A 69 -4.45 -7.24 1.41
C PHE A 69 -3.81 -6.66 2.67
N THR A 70 -2.54 -6.98 2.85
CA THR A 70 -1.71 -6.41 3.92
C THR A 70 -0.39 -5.94 3.36
N GLY A 71 0.19 -4.94 4.00
CA GLY A 71 1.51 -4.47 3.66
C GLY A 71 2.16 -3.65 4.76
N THR A 72 3.41 -3.28 4.53
CA THR A 72 4.18 -2.38 5.36
C THR A 72 4.96 -1.42 4.47
N ILE A 73 5.03 -0.17 4.90
CA ILE A 73 5.84 0.85 4.25
C ILE A 73 6.79 1.48 5.27
N ALA A 74 8.06 1.57 4.91
CA ALA A 74 9.06 2.23 5.74
C ALA A 74 8.85 3.74 5.70
N LEU A 75 8.79 4.34 6.90
CA LEU A 75 8.69 5.77 7.12
C LEU A 75 9.90 6.24 7.90
N ASP A 76 10.39 7.43 7.56
CA ASP A 76 11.36 8.13 8.37
C ASP A 76 10.67 8.90 9.49
N ALA A 77 11.41 9.19 10.56
CA ALA A 77 10.92 10.09 11.60
C ALA A 77 10.66 11.48 11.00
N SER A 78 9.66 12.20 11.53
CA SER A 78 9.33 13.53 11.06
C SER A 78 8.99 14.48 12.20
N ASN A 79 9.21 15.78 11.98
CA ASN A 79 8.88 16.85 12.93
C ASN A 79 7.38 17.00 13.18
N SER A 80 6.53 16.36 12.35
CA SER A 80 5.09 16.28 12.59
C SER A 80 4.70 15.18 13.60
N GLY A 81 5.67 14.53 14.24
CA GLY A 81 5.44 13.54 15.30
C GLY A 81 5.29 12.10 14.82
N ILE A 82 5.89 11.74 13.67
CA ILE A 82 5.92 10.36 13.17
C ILE A 82 7.20 9.67 13.65
N LEU A 83 7.06 8.42 14.09
CA LEU A 83 8.19 7.58 14.45
C LEU A 83 8.81 6.93 13.21
N LYS A 84 10.14 6.85 13.18
CA LYS A 84 10.85 6.02 12.20
C LYS A 84 10.44 4.55 12.38
N GLY A 85 10.13 3.87 11.28
CA GLY A 85 9.79 2.45 11.30
C GLY A 85 8.82 2.05 10.20
N ASN A 86 8.10 0.95 10.40
CA ASN A 86 7.15 0.43 9.43
C ASN A 86 5.72 0.83 9.79
N ALA A 87 5.04 1.54 8.89
CA ALA A 87 3.61 1.74 8.96
C ALA A 87 2.89 0.57 8.31
N SER A 88 1.90 -0.01 9.00
CA SER A 88 1.14 -1.14 8.48
C SER A 88 0.01 -0.66 7.58
N VAL A 89 -0.14 -1.30 6.43
CA VAL A 89 -1.25 -1.10 5.50
C VAL A 89 -2.15 -2.33 5.50
N SER A 90 -3.45 -2.11 5.47
CA SER A 90 -4.44 -3.19 5.37
C SER A 90 -5.65 -2.72 4.61
N GLY A 91 -6.25 -3.61 3.82
CA GLY A 91 -7.52 -3.31 3.17
C GLY A 91 -8.04 -4.49 2.37
N VAL A 92 -8.84 -4.19 1.36
CA VAL A 92 -9.47 -5.17 0.49
C VAL A 92 -9.29 -4.80 -0.97
N VAL A 93 -9.22 -5.82 -1.82
CA VAL A 93 -9.35 -5.72 -3.27
C VAL A 93 -10.69 -6.29 -3.69
N PHE A 94 -11.31 -5.61 -4.64
CA PHE A 94 -12.58 -6.01 -5.23
C PHE A 94 -12.58 -5.64 -6.72
N ARG A 95 -13.47 -6.28 -7.47
CA ARG A 95 -13.72 -5.91 -8.86
C ARG A 95 -14.82 -4.87 -8.91
N ARG A 96 -14.57 -3.77 -9.62
CA ARG A 96 -15.57 -2.79 -10.01
C ARG A 96 -16.38 -3.35 -11.19
N ASN A 97 -17.57 -2.81 -11.41
CA ASN A 97 -18.55 -3.29 -12.40
C ASN A 97 -18.05 -3.28 -13.86
N ASP A 98 -16.97 -2.56 -14.14
CA ASP A 98 -16.26 -2.50 -15.43
C ASP A 98 -15.10 -3.50 -15.52
N LEU A 99 -15.01 -4.46 -14.60
CA LEU A 99 -13.95 -5.46 -14.48
C LEU A 99 -12.58 -4.88 -14.06
N GLU A 100 -12.50 -3.59 -13.70
CA GLU A 100 -11.29 -3.03 -13.10
C GLU A 100 -11.12 -3.55 -11.66
N THR A 101 -9.88 -3.83 -11.28
CA THR A 101 -9.57 -4.22 -9.90
C THR A 101 -9.21 -2.96 -9.13
N VAL A 102 -9.91 -2.74 -8.02
CA VAL A 102 -9.66 -1.64 -7.09
C VAL A 102 -9.27 -2.23 -5.75
N GLY A 103 -8.23 -1.68 -5.13
CA GLY A 103 -7.85 -1.94 -3.76
C GLY A 103 -8.05 -0.69 -2.92
N ALA A 104 -8.69 -0.82 -1.76
CA ALA A 104 -8.88 0.27 -0.82
C ALA A 104 -8.56 -0.18 0.60
N GLY A 105 -7.90 0.69 1.36
CA GLY A 105 -7.44 0.35 2.70
C GLY A 105 -7.03 1.55 3.54
N LEU A 106 -6.48 1.23 4.70
CA LEU A 106 -5.98 2.17 5.68
C LEU A 106 -4.51 1.89 5.98
N ILE A 107 -3.81 2.96 6.34
CA ILE A 107 -2.43 2.95 6.79
C ILE A 107 -2.43 3.37 8.24
N LYS A 108 -1.81 2.56 9.11
CA LYS A 108 -1.59 2.88 10.52
C LYS A 108 -0.16 3.36 10.70
N ILE A 109 -0.02 4.62 11.08
CA ILE A 109 1.25 5.35 11.15
C ILE A 109 1.62 5.58 12.61
N PRO A 110 2.65 4.91 13.15
CA PRO A 110 3.08 5.11 14.53
C PRO A 110 3.55 6.54 14.78
N THR A 111 3.19 7.09 15.94
CA THR A 111 3.53 8.47 16.33
C THR A 111 4.33 8.55 17.61
N THR A 112 5.03 9.66 17.82
CA THR A 112 5.86 9.94 19.00
C THR A 112 5.06 10.21 20.28
N GLY A 113 3.73 10.11 20.23
CA GLY A 113 2.84 10.33 21.38
C GLY A 113 2.89 9.19 22.42
N LEU A 114 1.79 9.01 23.16
CA LEU A 114 1.65 7.91 24.12
C LEU A 114 1.92 6.56 23.44
N LYS A 115 2.51 5.60 24.16
CA LYS A 115 2.82 4.28 23.63
C LYS A 115 1.57 3.66 22.97
N GLY A 116 1.71 3.25 21.72
CA GLY A 116 0.62 2.68 20.93
C GLY A 116 -0.21 3.69 20.13
N SER A 117 0.08 4.99 20.24
CA SER A 117 -0.59 6.04 19.46
C SER A 117 -0.24 5.95 17.98
N PHE A 118 -1.24 6.16 17.14
CA PHE A 118 -1.09 6.15 15.68
C PHE A 118 -1.99 7.19 15.02
N ARG A 119 -1.59 7.61 13.83
CA ARG A 119 -2.45 8.31 12.87
C ARG A 119 -2.89 7.34 11.78
N THR A 120 -3.94 7.72 11.05
CA THR A 120 -4.45 6.96 9.92
C THR A 120 -4.32 7.74 8.62
N GLY A 121 -3.96 7.03 7.56
CA GLY A 121 -4.07 7.48 6.18
C GLY A 121 -4.94 6.50 5.38
N ALA A 122 -5.39 6.93 4.21
CA ALA A 122 -6.02 6.11 3.20
C ALA A 122 -4.97 5.52 2.25
N PHE A 123 -5.30 4.34 1.73
CA PHE A 123 -4.58 3.69 0.65
C PHE A 123 -5.58 3.33 -0.44
N LEU A 124 -5.26 3.67 -1.68
CA LEU A 124 -6.03 3.30 -2.86
C LEU A 124 -5.08 2.73 -3.91
N MET A 125 -5.51 1.71 -4.64
CA MET A 125 -4.84 1.25 -5.84
C MET A 125 -5.84 0.87 -6.91
N GLU A 126 -5.59 1.28 -8.14
CA GLU A 126 -6.44 1.01 -9.30
C GLU A 126 -5.59 0.52 -10.48
N ARG A 127 -6.22 -0.28 -11.33
CA ARG A 127 -5.60 -0.85 -12.52
C ARG A 127 -5.45 0.19 -13.63
#